data_AF-A0A7V9ZPW9-F1
#
_entry.id   AF-A0A7V9ZPW9-F1
#
_cell.length_a   1.000
_cell.length_b   1.000
_cell.length_c   1.000
_cell.angle_alpha   90.00
_cell.angle_beta   90.00
_cell.angle_gamma   90.00
#
_symmetry.space_group_name_H-M   'P 1'
#
loop_
_entity.id
_entity.type
_entity.pdbx_description
1 polymer ?
#
loop_
_entity_poly.entity_id
_entity_poly.type
_entity_poly.pdbx_seq_one_letter_code
_entity_poly.pdbx_strand_id
1 'polypeptide(L)'
;SFGGVKIGMTIAQASQALGTELVRGQGYEDACYYVESQGLQGVRFMVTNEKIARIDVTSSKYATNKGAKIGDSLGKIKNLYPKAKVFRQKYDKRKYDIQIYSGDKQFMIIFESAGKRITGYRVGNTEEVSYVEGCS
;
A
#
# COMPACT_ATOMS: atom_id res chain seq x y z
N SER A 1 3.23 1.86 8.26
CA SER A 1 3.90 3.16 8.04
C SER A 1 4.87 3.04 6.88
N PHE A 2 5.26 4.16 6.28
CA PHE A 2 6.26 4.26 5.22
C PHE A 2 7.08 5.54 5.43
N GLY A 3 8.41 5.45 5.51
CA GLY A 3 9.25 6.66 5.65
C GLY A 3 8.81 7.61 6.78
N GLY A 4 8.32 7.08 7.91
CA GLY A 4 7.75 7.88 9.01
C GLY A 4 6.26 8.18 8.90
N VAL A 5 5.66 8.14 7.71
CA VAL A 5 4.22 8.35 7.49
C VAL A 5 3.41 7.22 8.12
N LYS A 6 2.39 7.58 8.89
CA LYS A 6 1.42 6.66 9.50
C LYS A 6 0.03 6.90 8.91
N ILE A 7 -0.77 5.85 8.90
CA ILE A 7 -2.19 5.94 8.55
C ILE A 7 -2.88 6.85 9.57
N GLY A 8 -3.76 7.72 9.09
CA GLY A 8 -4.45 8.75 9.88
C GLY A 8 -3.74 10.10 9.97
N MET A 9 -2.51 10.24 9.46
CA MET A 9 -1.84 11.54 9.37
C MET A 9 -2.52 12.45 8.36
N THR A 10 -2.49 13.76 8.58
CA THR A 10 -2.84 14.74 7.53
C THR A 10 -1.74 14.80 6.47
N ILE A 11 -2.02 15.41 5.31
CA ILE A 11 -1.03 15.60 4.24
C ILE A 11 0.18 16.41 4.75
N ALA A 12 -0.05 17.44 5.56
CA ALA A 12 1.01 18.26 6.15
C ALA A 12 1.91 17.44 7.09
N GLN A 13 1.32 16.63 7.97
CA GLN A 13 2.07 15.74 8.88
C GLN A 13 2.87 14.70 8.10
N ALA A 14 2.28 14.11 7.06
CA ALA A 14 2.95 13.15 6.20
C ALA A 14 4.11 13.78 5.43
N SER A 15 3.93 14.99 4.88
CA SER A 15 4.99 15.74 4.19
C SER A 15 6.15 16.05 5.12
N GLN A 16 5.85 16.51 6.35
CA GLN A 16 6.86 16.76 7.37
C GLN A 16 7.63 15.49 7.74
N ALA A 17 6.94 14.35 7.90
CA ALA A 17 7.57 13.08 8.24
C ALA A 17 8.49 12.56 7.12
N LEU A 18 8.15 12.84 5.85
CA LEU A 18 8.97 12.46 4.69
C LEU A 18 10.11 13.43 4.40
N GLY A 19 10.05 14.66 4.94
CA GLY A 19 10.98 15.74 4.58
C GLY A 19 10.83 16.21 3.12
N THR A 20 9.68 15.94 2.50
CA THR A 20 9.33 16.38 1.14
C THR A 20 7.86 16.72 1.08
N GLU A 21 7.51 17.67 0.22
CA GLU A 21 6.12 18.00 -0.07
C GLU A 21 5.40 16.82 -0.73
N LEU A 22 4.17 16.56 -0.29
CA LEU A 22 3.21 15.69 -0.96
C LEU A 22 2.21 16.57 -1.73
N VAL A 23 2.19 16.40 -3.04
CA VAL A 23 1.30 17.14 -3.93
C VAL A 23 0.17 16.24 -4.40
N ARG A 24 -1.02 16.82 -4.62
CA ARG A 24 -2.17 16.10 -5.18
C ARG A 24 -1.80 15.57 -6.57
N GLY A 25 -1.90 14.26 -6.75
CA GLY A 25 -1.78 13.60 -8.04
C GLY A 25 -3.08 13.73 -8.84
N GLN A 26 -3.18 13.04 -9.97
CA GLN A 26 -4.41 13.04 -10.78
C GLN A 26 -5.54 12.25 -10.08
N GLY A 27 -6.74 12.83 -10.03
CA GLY A 27 -7.95 12.26 -9.44
C GLY A 27 -9.11 13.26 -9.46
N TYR A 28 -10.35 12.79 -9.62
CA TYR A 28 -11.50 13.61 -9.99
C TYR A 28 -12.40 14.03 -8.82
N GLU A 29 -12.30 13.39 -7.65
CA GLU A 29 -13.17 13.66 -6.50
C GLU A 29 -12.42 14.24 -5.30
N ASP A 30 -13.09 15.10 -4.54
CA ASP A 30 -12.52 15.73 -3.34
C ASP A 30 -12.55 14.80 -2.11
N ALA A 31 -13.41 13.77 -2.11
CA ALA A 31 -13.55 12.85 -0.98
C ALA A 31 -12.48 11.74 -0.95
N CYS A 32 -11.95 11.33 -2.12
CA CYS A 32 -10.90 10.33 -2.27
C CYS A 32 -9.95 10.74 -3.39
N TYR A 33 -8.68 10.93 -3.06
CA TYR A 33 -7.65 11.21 -4.06
C TYR A 33 -6.29 10.70 -3.61
N TYR A 34 -5.31 10.75 -4.50
CA TYR A 34 -3.93 10.41 -4.18
C TYR A 34 -3.05 11.66 -4.08
N VAL A 35 -2.09 11.61 -3.17
CA VAL A 35 -0.96 12.54 -3.11
C VAL A 35 0.35 11.77 -3.28
N GLU A 36 1.36 12.43 -3.84
CA GLU A 36 2.67 11.83 -4.13
C GLU A 36 3.80 12.85 -3.99
N SER A 37 5.05 12.37 -3.99
CA SER A 37 6.25 13.21 -4.03
C SER A 37 7.13 12.78 -5.19
N GLN A 38 7.72 13.75 -5.90
CA GLN A 38 8.68 13.48 -6.98
C GLN A 38 9.89 12.64 -6.51
N GLY A 39 10.29 12.77 -5.24
CA GLY A 39 11.38 12.00 -4.65
C GLY A 39 11.05 10.54 -4.32
N LEU A 40 9.76 10.16 -4.40
CA LEU A 40 9.25 8.85 -3.99
C LEU A 40 8.57 8.10 -5.14
N GLN A 41 9.30 7.94 -6.24
CA GLN A 41 8.79 7.25 -7.43
C GLN A 41 8.24 5.85 -7.11
N GLY A 42 7.00 5.60 -7.54
CA GLY A 42 6.30 4.35 -7.27
C GLY A 42 5.79 4.23 -5.84
N VAL A 43 5.58 5.35 -5.15
CA VAL A 43 4.88 5.44 -3.87
C VAL A 43 3.78 6.48 -4.00
N ARG A 44 2.53 6.11 -3.67
CA ARG A 44 1.39 7.02 -3.66
C ARG A 44 0.62 6.87 -2.36
N PHE A 45 0.04 7.95 -1.87
CA PHE A 45 -0.71 7.97 -0.63
C PHE A 45 -2.16 8.31 -0.95
N MET A 46 -3.07 7.38 -0.66
CA MET A 46 -4.51 7.61 -0.76
C MET A 46 -4.95 8.45 0.44
N VAL A 47 -5.73 9.48 0.17
CA VAL A 47 -6.32 10.40 1.13
C VAL A 47 -7.83 10.20 1.13
N THR A 48 -8.40 9.94 2.30
CA THR A 48 -9.85 9.98 2.56
C THR A 48 -10.07 10.77 3.83
N ASN A 49 -11.16 11.57 3.90
CA ASN A 49 -11.45 12.41 5.06
C ASN A 49 -10.22 13.25 5.51
N GLU A 50 -9.51 13.84 4.53
CA GLU A 50 -8.30 14.66 4.72
C GLU A 50 -7.10 13.97 5.40
N LYS A 51 -7.13 12.63 5.49
CA LYS A 51 -6.09 11.82 6.14
C LYS A 51 -5.56 10.73 5.23
N ILE A 52 -4.28 10.39 5.41
CA ILE A 52 -3.67 9.25 4.74
C ILE A 52 -4.37 7.98 5.20
N ALA A 53 -5.11 7.33 4.31
CA ALA A 53 -5.85 6.11 4.59
C ALA A 53 -5.11 4.85 4.10
N ARG A 54 -4.30 5.02 3.04
CA ARG A 54 -3.59 3.92 2.40
C ARG A 54 -2.33 4.42 1.69
N ILE A 55 -1.36 3.52 1.57
CA ILE A 55 -0.08 3.74 0.90
C ILE A 55 0.11 2.63 -0.12
N ASP A 56 0.34 3.01 -1.37
CA ASP A 56 0.56 2.13 -2.51
C ASP A 56 2.03 2.18 -2.89
N VAL A 57 2.67 1.01 -3.02
CA VAL A 57 4.07 0.91 -3.40
C VAL A 57 4.23 -0.08 -4.55
N THR A 58 4.82 0.40 -5.64
CA THR A 58 5.12 -0.37 -6.87
C THR A 58 6.61 -0.37 -7.22
N SER A 59 7.42 0.41 -6.50
CA SER A 59 8.87 0.49 -6.72
C SER A 59 9.65 -0.49 -5.85
N SER A 60 10.54 -1.28 -6.45
CA SER A 60 11.42 -2.24 -5.76
C SER A 60 12.48 -1.59 -4.88
N LYS A 61 12.60 -0.26 -4.90
CA LYS A 61 13.50 0.50 -4.03
C LYS A 61 13.05 0.45 -2.57
N TYR A 62 11.76 0.26 -2.33
CA TYR A 62 11.19 0.35 -0.99
C TYR A 62 10.76 -1.03 -0.48
N ALA A 63 11.17 -1.32 0.75
CA ALA A 63 10.81 -2.54 1.46
C ALA A 63 9.92 -2.21 2.66
N THR A 64 9.11 -3.19 3.07
CA THR A 64 8.43 -3.14 4.37
C THR A 64 9.44 -3.21 5.52
N ASN A 65 9.00 -2.94 6.74
CA ASN A 65 9.80 -3.11 7.95
C ASN A 65 10.31 -4.55 8.18
N LYS A 66 9.68 -5.55 7.56
CA LYS A 66 10.12 -6.95 7.57
C LYS A 66 11.00 -7.33 6.36
N GLY A 67 11.32 -6.37 5.49
CA GLY A 67 12.19 -6.59 4.32
C GLY A 67 11.50 -7.20 3.10
N ALA A 68 10.15 -7.19 3.04
CA ALA A 68 9.42 -7.58 1.83
C ALA A 68 9.42 -6.43 0.81
N LYS A 69 9.68 -6.72 -0.46
CA LYS A 69 9.71 -5.73 -1.54
C LYS A 69 9.19 -6.29 -2.87
N ILE A 70 8.95 -5.40 -3.83
CA ILE A 70 8.60 -5.77 -5.21
C ILE A 70 9.72 -6.65 -5.79
N GLY A 71 9.33 -7.70 -6.50
CA GLY A 71 10.21 -8.74 -7.05
C GLY A 71 10.39 -9.97 -6.15
N ASP A 72 10.04 -9.89 -4.86
CA ASP A 72 10.09 -11.05 -3.96
C ASP A 72 9.13 -12.16 -4.39
N SER A 73 9.44 -13.40 -4.01
CA SER A 73 8.58 -14.55 -4.27
C SER A 73 7.45 -14.66 -3.25
N LEU A 74 6.33 -15.30 -3.63
CA LEU A 74 5.25 -15.61 -2.69
C LEU A 74 5.76 -16.41 -1.47
N GLY A 75 6.72 -17.33 -1.69
CA GLY A 75 7.34 -18.11 -0.62
C GLY A 75 8.07 -17.22 0.40
N LYS A 76 8.84 -16.23 -0.09
CA LYS A 76 9.50 -15.27 0.79
C LYS A 76 8.49 -14.45 1.61
N ILE A 77 7.41 -13.98 0.98
CA ILE A 77 6.35 -13.24 1.70
C ILE A 77 5.71 -14.11 2.78
N LYS A 78 5.38 -15.37 2.49
CA LYS A 78 4.83 -16.32 3.49
C LYS A 78 5.79 -16.53 4.66
N ASN A 79 7.10 -16.62 4.40
CA ASN A 79 8.10 -16.77 5.46
C ASN A 79 8.19 -15.52 6.35
N LEU A 80 8.15 -14.32 5.76
CA LEU A 80 8.15 -13.06 6.51
C LEU A 80 6.85 -12.80 7.29
N TYR A 81 5.74 -13.34 6.78
CA TYR A 81 4.40 -13.18 7.33
C TYR A 81 3.68 -14.54 7.46
N PRO A 82 4.01 -15.36 8.48
CA PRO A 82 3.43 -16.71 8.61
C PRO A 82 1.90 -16.75 8.79
N LYS A 83 1.30 -15.64 9.24
CA LYS A 83 -0.16 -15.48 9.40
C LYS A 83 -0.86 -14.96 8.14
N ALA A 84 -0.13 -14.79 7.03
CA ALA A 84 -0.68 -14.26 5.81
C ALA A 84 -1.70 -15.22 5.18
N LYS A 85 -2.79 -14.67 4.67
CA LYS A 85 -3.80 -15.40 3.90
C LYS A 85 -3.59 -15.15 2.42
N VAL A 86 -3.64 -16.21 1.60
CA VAL A 86 -3.45 -16.10 0.15
C VAL A 86 -4.78 -16.31 -0.55
N PHE A 87 -5.16 -15.32 -1.35
CA PHE A 87 -6.37 -15.33 -2.17
C PHE A 87 -5.96 -15.33 -3.64
N ARG A 88 -6.62 -16.16 -4.45
CA ARG A 88 -6.45 -16.13 -5.90
C ARG A 88 -7.42 -15.10 -6.47
N GLN A 89 -6.95 -14.24 -7.38
CA GLN A 89 -7.84 -13.25 -8.01
C GLN A 89 -8.90 -13.94 -8.88
N LYS A 90 -10.11 -13.36 -8.92
CA LYS A 90 -11.28 -13.95 -9.58
C LYS A 90 -11.11 -14.03 -11.11
N TYR A 91 -10.54 -12.99 -11.71
CA TYR A 91 -10.46 -12.83 -13.17
C TYR A 91 -9.11 -13.24 -13.79
N ASP A 92 -8.02 -13.23 -13.02
CA ASP A 92 -6.73 -13.78 -13.44
C ASP A 92 -6.22 -14.80 -12.43
N LYS A 93 -6.39 -16.09 -12.75
CA LYS A 93 -5.98 -17.20 -11.87
C LYS A 93 -4.46 -17.26 -11.64
N ARG A 94 -3.66 -16.50 -12.38
CA ARG A 94 -2.20 -16.39 -12.21
C ARG A 94 -1.80 -15.29 -11.24
N LYS A 95 -2.76 -14.47 -10.78
CA LYS A 95 -2.53 -13.41 -9.80
C LYS A 95 -3.05 -13.83 -8.42
N TYR A 96 -2.28 -13.48 -7.40
CA TYR A 96 -2.64 -13.72 -6.01
C TYR A 96 -2.48 -12.45 -5.19
N ASP A 97 -3.39 -12.30 -4.24
CA ASP A 97 -3.33 -11.31 -3.19
C ASP A 97 -2.94 -12.01 -1.89
N ILE A 98 -1.90 -11.50 -1.24
CA ILE A 98 -1.46 -12.00 0.07
C ILE A 98 -1.82 -10.96 1.10
N GLN A 99 -2.79 -11.27 1.95
CA GLN A 99 -3.37 -10.35 2.92
C GLN A 99 -2.84 -10.64 4.33
N ILE A 100 -2.46 -9.57 5.03
CA ILE A 100 -1.97 -9.60 6.41
C ILE A 100 -2.75 -8.57 7.20
N TYR A 101 -3.49 -9.00 8.22
CA TYR A 101 -4.23 -8.12 9.12
C TYR A 101 -3.41 -7.79 10.37
N SER A 102 -3.61 -6.60 10.92
CA SER A 102 -3.27 -6.30 12.31
C SER A 102 -4.10 -7.17 13.26
N GLY A 103 -3.67 -7.27 14.53
CA GLY A 103 -4.36 -8.10 15.53
C GLY A 103 -5.82 -7.68 15.76
N ASP A 104 -6.08 -6.37 15.75
CA ASP A 104 -7.40 -5.73 15.86
C ASP A 104 -8.13 -5.60 14.51
N LYS A 105 -7.52 -6.05 13.41
CA LYS A 105 -8.01 -5.97 12.02
C LYS A 105 -8.33 -4.56 11.52
N GLN A 106 -7.88 -3.51 12.21
CA GLN A 106 -8.04 -2.12 11.76
C GLN A 106 -7.15 -1.82 10.54
N PHE A 107 -5.99 -2.47 10.46
CA PHE A 107 -5.03 -2.26 9.39
C PHE A 107 -4.76 -3.55 8.61
N MET A 108 -4.42 -3.38 7.35
CA MET A 108 -4.07 -4.48 6.46
C MET A 108 -2.87 -4.12 5.57
N ILE A 109 -2.10 -5.15 5.23
CA ILE A 109 -1.17 -5.14 4.09
C ILE A 109 -1.70 -6.14 3.06
N ILE A 110 -1.79 -5.73 1.80
CA ILE A 110 -1.98 -6.64 0.67
C ILE A 110 -0.74 -6.59 -0.21
N PHE A 111 -0.12 -7.73 -0.47
CA PHE A 111 0.84 -7.88 -1.56
C PHE A 111 0.13 -8.42 -2.80
N GLU A 112 0.31 -7.74 -3.93
CA GLU A 112 -0.20 -8.14 -5.24
C GLU A 112 0.90 -8.91 -6.00
N SER A 113 0.52 -9.96 -6.70
CA SER A 113 1.47 -10.75 -7.50
C SER A 113 1.02 -10.98 -8.94
N ALA A 114 2.00 -11.01 -9.83
CA ALA A 114 1.85 -11.54 -11.18
C ALA A 114 2.65 -12.85 -11.29
N GLY A 115 1.95 -13.97 -11.38
CA GLY A 115 2.57 -15.30 -11.33
C GLY A 115 3.22 -15.56 -9.97
N LYS A 116 4.56 -15.67 -9.95
CA LYS A 116 5.32 -16.03 -8.74
C LYS A 116 6.00 -14.86 -8.04
N ARG A 117 5.83 -13.62 -8.52
CA ARG A 117 6.54 -12.44 -8.01
C ARG A 117 5.59 -11.34 -7.57
N ILE A 118 5.96 -10.65 -6.50
CA ILE A 118 5.27 -9.45 -6.02
C ILE A 118 5.49 -8.31 -7.00
N THR A 119 4.40 -7.66 -7.39
CA THR A 119 4.40 -6.51 -8.32
C THR A 119 4.06 -5.20 -7.61
N GLY A 120 3.45 -5.27 -6.44
CA GLY A 120 3.13 -4.11 -5.61
C GLY A 120 2.63 -4.53 -4.24
N TYR A 121 2.50 -3.56 -3.36
CA TYR A 121 1.79 -3.75 -2.10
C TYR A 121 1.05 -2.50 -1.67
N ARG A 122 0.01 -2.71 -0.88
CA ARG A 122 -0.87 -1.69 -0.32
C ARG A 122 -0.87 -1.86 1.19
N VAL A 123 -0.77 -0.77 1.94
CA VAL A 123 -0.86 -0.78 3.41
C VAL A 123 -1.74 0.36 3.89
N GLY A 124 -2.64 0.10 4.83
CA GLY A 124 -3.64 1.09 5.21
C GLY A 124 -4.71 0.56 6.14
N ASN A 125 -5.76 1.34 6.30
CA ASN A 125 -7.03 0.91 6.87
C ASN A 125 -7.58 -0.28 6.06
N THR A 126 -8.17 -1.25 6.74
CA THR A 126 -8.66 -2.48 6.09
C THR A 126 -9.65 -2.22 4.95
N GLU A 127 -10.52 -1.22 5.11
CA GLU A 127 -11.51 -0.83 4.11
C GLU A 127 -10.84 -0.27 2.85
N GLU A 128 -10.05 0.80 2.97
CA GLU A 128 -9.42 1.50 1.84
C GLU A 128 -8.34 0.65 1.13
N VAL A 129 -7.67 -0.24 1.86
CA VAL A 129 -6.75 -1.24 1.25
C VAL A 129 -7.50 -2.22 0.35
N SER A 130 -8.77 -2.49 0.64
CA SER A 130 -9.62 -3.40 -0.15
C SER A 130 -10.16 -2.75 -1.43
N TYR A 131 -10.00 -1.43 -1.62
CA TYR A 131 -10.42 -0.74 -2.86
C TYR A 131 -9.54 -1.16 -4.03
N VAL A 132 -10.02 -2.08 -4.85
CA VAL A 132 -9.25 -2.67 -5.97
C VAL A 132 -8.79 -1.59 -6.95
N GLU A 133 -9.71 -0.71 -7.36
CA GLU A 133 -9.50 0.40 -8.31
C GLU A 133 -8.91 1.68 -7.68
N GLY A 134 -8.78 1.72 -6.35
CA GLY A 134 -8.36 2.94 -5.64
C GLY A 134 -9.51 3.92 -5.46
N CYS A 135 -9.26 5.21 -5.68
CA CYS A 135 -10.30 6.23 -5.72
C CYS A 135 -10.94 6.23 -7.11
N SER A 136 -12.25 6.02 -7.20
CA SER A 136 -13.03 5.97 -8.43
C SER A 136 -14.24 6.87 -8.36
#